data_AF-A0A7C5VPP2-F1
#
_entry.id   AF-A0A7C5VPP2-F1
#
_cell.length_a   1.000
_cell.length_b   1.000
_cell.length_c   1.000
_cell.angle_alpha   90.00
_cell.angle_beta   90.00
_cell.angle_gamma   90.00
#
_symmetry.space_group_name_H-M   'P 1'
#
loop_
_entity.id
_entity.type
_entity.pdbx_description
1 polymer ?
#
loop_
_entity_poly.entity_id
_entity_poly.type
_entity_poly.pdbx_seq_one_letter_code
_entity_poly.pdbx_strand_id
1 'polypeptide(L)'
;MIRKSATQRVVTTLKKYGPSPVKLIAQKAKCKVATAQATLNKLVYTGLLSFAEMRLGRFARPRVGFGSRRLLRLYYIPQVHNSNRIYSAISRLIVFKRPNNVYERRAFGMWLSSAILPHQVRENIQTSVLEARRRPPRVHVRN
;
A
#
# COMPACT_ATOMS: atom_id res chain seq x y z
N MET A 1 -9.81 -29.45 17.23
CA MET A 1 -9.40 -28.39 16.28
C MET A 1 -7.93 -28.02 16.48
N ILE A 2 -7.03 -28.44 15.60
CA ILE A 2 -5.60 -28.08 15.67
C ILE A 2 -5.47 -26.59 15.32
N ARG A 3 -5.04 -25.76 16.27
CA ARG A 3 -4.80 -24.33 16.02
C ARG A 3 -3.57 -24.19 15.10
N LYS A 4 -3.79 -23.73 13.86
CA LYS A 4 -2.70 -23.38 12.93
C LYS A 4 -1.72 -22.40 13.60
N SER A 5 -0.43 -22.58 13.34
CA SER A 5 0.63 -21.73 13.91
C SER A 5 0.43 -20.25 13.55
N ALA A 6 0.97 -19.34 14.35
CA ALA A 6 0.87 -17.90 14.10
C ALA A 6 1.39 -17.52 12.69
N THR A 7 2.52 -18.13 12.28
CA THR A 7 3.10 -18.00 10.95
C THR A 7 2.12 -18.39 9.84
N GLN A 8 1.51 -19.57 9.96
CA GLN A 8 0.56 -20.05 8.96
C GLN A 8 -0.67 -19.14 8.86
N ARG A 9 -1.17 -18.63 10.00
CA ARG A 9 -2.30 -17.67 10.02
C ARG A 9 -1.95 -16.34 9.36
N VAL A 10 -0.76 -15.80 9.61
CA VAL A 10 -0.27 -14.56 8.96
C VAL A 10 -0.15 -14.74 7.45
N VAL A 11 0.50 -15.81 6.99
CA VAL A 11 0.67 -16.08 5.55
C VAL A 11 -0.68 -16.30 4.87
N THR A 12 -1.58 -17.09 5.49
CA THR A 12 -2.94 -17.32 4.96
C THR A 12 -3.73 -16.01 4.88
N THR A 13 -3.59 -15.13 5.88
CA THR A 13 -4.23 -13.81 5.90
C THR A 13 -3.76 -12.95 4.74
N LEU A 14 -2.44 -12.88 4.51
CA LEU A 14 -1.87 -12.14 3.38
C LEU A 14 -2.33 -12.71 2.03
N LYS A 15 -2.33 -14.03 1.84
CA LYS A 15 -2.83 -14.66 0.61
C LYS A 15 -4.30 -14.34 0.35
N LYS A 16 -5.14 -14.37 1.38
CA LYS A 16 -6.59 -14.15 1.26
C LYS A 16 -6.94 -12.67 1.03
N TYR A 17 -6.39 -11.77 1.83
CA TYR A 17 -6.80 -10.35 1.85
C TYR A 17 -5.86 -9.43 1.05
N GLY A 18 -4.70 -9.93 0.64
CA GLY A 18 -3.68 -9.19 -0.09
C GLY A 18 -2.75 -8.36 0.81
N PRO A 19 -1.96 -7.46 0.20
CA PRO A 19 -1.04 -6.59 0.90
C PRO A 19 -1.74 -5.79 2.00
N SER A 20 -1.19 -5.82 3.22
CA SER A 20 -1.87 -5.26 4.40
C SER A 20 -0.91 -4.72 5.45
N PRO A 21 -1.32 -3.74 6.27
CA PRO A 21 -0.56 -3.27 7.42
C PRO A 21 -0.66 -4.25 8.59
N VAL A 22 0.34 -4.23 9.49
CA VAL A 22 0.46 -5.18 10.60
C VAL A 22 -0.78 -5.25 11.50
N LYS A 23 -1.44 -4.11 11.79
CA LYS A 23 -2.64 -4.09 12.63
C LYS A 23 -3.80 -4.89 12.02
N LEU A 24 -4.03 -4.73 10.71
CA LEU A 24 -5.06 -5.48 9.99
C LEU A 24 -4.71 -6.96 9.91
N ILE A 25 -3.44 -7.28 9.67
CA ILE A 25 -2.96 -8.67 9.65
C ILE A 25 -3.21 -9.33 11.01
N ALA A 26 -2.80 -8.68 12.11
CA ALA A 26 -2.97 -9.20 13.47
C ALA A 26 -4.44 -9.45 13.80
N GLN A 27 -5.32 -8.50 13.47
CA GLN A 27 -6.77 -8.62 13.67
C GLN A 27 -7.35 -9.81 12.90
N LYS A 28 -7.03 -9.94 11.60
CA LYS A 28 -7.55 -11.02 10.76
C LYS A 28 -6.95 -12.39 11.10
N ALA A 29 -5.68 -12.43 11.51
CA ALA A 29 -5.00 -13.64 11.95
C ALA A 29 -5.39 -14.05 13.39
N LYS A 30 -6.15 -13.21 14.11
CA LYS A 30 -6.55 -13.41 15.51
C LYS A 30 -5.33 -13.64 16.43
N CYS A 31 -4.36 -12.72 16.39
CA CYS A 31 -3.18 -12.74 17.24
C CYS A 31 -2.79 -11.33 17.72
N LYS A 32 -1.91 -11.26 18.74
CA LYS A 32 -1.38 -9.99 19.24
C LYS A 32 -0.56 -9.28 18.15
N VAL A 33 -0.63 -7.95 18.09
CA VAL A 33 0.13 -7.14 17.12
C VAL A 33 1.63 -7.39 17.23
N ALA A 34 2.18 -7.50 18.45
CA ALA A 34 3.58 -7.81 18.67
C ALA A 34 3.98 -9.16 18.05
N THR A 35 3.16 -10.20 18.24
CA THR A 35 3.38 -11.52 17.64
C THR A 35 3.32 -11.48 16.12
N ALA A 36 2.35 -10.76 15.55
CA ALA A 36 2.26 -10.57 14.11
C ALA A 36 3.51 -9.83 13.58
N GLN A 37 3.95 -8.76 14.25
CA GLN A 37 5.11 -7.99 13.86
C GLN A 37 6.40 -8.83 13.90
N ALA A 38 6.62 -9.59 14.97
CA ALA A 38 7.78 -10.49 15.07
C ALA A 38 7.75 -11.57 13.97
N THR A 39 6.59 -12.15 13.70
CA THR A 39 6.40 -13.13 12.63
C THR A 39 6.69 -12.52 11.25
N LEU A 40 6.19 -11.33 10.98
CA LEU A 40 6.43 -10.61 9.72
C LEU A 40 7.91 -10.28 9.54
N ASN A 41 8.59 -9.79 10.58
CA ASN A 41 10.02 -9.51 10.55
C ASN A 41 10.83 -10.78 10.23
N LYS A 42 10.51 -11.91 10.88
CA LYS A 42 11.14 -13.20 10.59
C LYS A 42 10.93 -13.61 9.13
N LEU A 43 9.70 -13.50 8.62
CA LEU A 43 9.37 -13.90 7.25
C LEU A 43 9.98 -12.97 6.19
N VAL A 44 10.19 -11.69 6.51
CA VAL A 44 10.93 -10.75 5.65
C VAL A 44 12.41 -11.12 5.63
N TYR A 45 13.00 -11.42 6.78
CA TYR A 45 14.39 -11.86 6.88
C TYR A 45 14.67 -13.13 6.08
N THR A 46 13.74 -14.09 6.06
CA THR A 46 13.85 -15.31 5.26
C THR A 46 13.46 -15.13 3.78
N GLY A 47 13.15 -13.91 3.33
CA GLY A 47 12.78 -13.61 1.94
C GLY A 47 11.39 -14.09 1.49
N LEU A 48 10.57 -14.65 2.39
CA LEU A 48 9.22 -15.13 2.06
C LEU A 48 8.22 -13.98 1.88
N LEU A 49 8.45 -12.89 2.61
CA LEU A 49 7.67 -11.65 2.51
C LEU A 49 8.58 -10.49 2.11
N SER A 50 7.97 -9.50 1.48
CA SER A 50 8.55 -8.18 1.33
C SER A 50 7.58 -7.14 1.89
N PHE A 51 8.03 -5.90 1.97
CA PHE A 51 7.20 -4.79 2.40
C PHE A 51 7.33 -3.61 1.45
N ALA A 52 6.22 -2.89 1.34
CA ALA A 52 6.16 -1.59 0.70
C ALA A 52 6.01 -0.54 1.81
N GLU A 53 6.81 0.52 1.75
CA GLU A 53 6.81 1.57 2.76
C GLU A 53 6.79 2.95 2.11
N MET A 54 5.91 3.82 2.63
CA MET A 54 5.89 5.23 2.27
C MET A 54 5.63 6.12 3.48
N ARG A 55 6.31 7.26 3.53
CA ARG A 55 6.00 8.31 4.51
C ARG A 55 4.75 9.05 4.08
N LEU A 56 3.77 9.08 4.98
CA LEU A 56 2.57 9.90 4.83
C LEU A 56 2.92 11.31 5.26
N GLY A 57 2.61 12.28 4.40
CA GLY A 57 3.08 13.66 4.54
C GLY A 57 2.20 14.60 3.73
N ARG A 58 2.79 15.64 3.15
CA ARG A 58 2.05 16.64 2.35
C ARG A 58 1.24 16.02 1.19
N PHE A 59 1.72 14.91 0.65
CA PHE A 59 1.19 14.31 -0.59
C PHE A 59 0.32 13.06 -0.40
N ALA A 60 0.19 12.56 0.83
CA ALA A 60 -0.56 11.34 1.11
C ALA A 60 -1.22 11.40 2.48
N ARG A 61 -2.51 11.06 2.54
CA ARG A 61 -3.29 11.01 3.78
C ARG A 61 -4.00 9.67 3.89
N PRO A 62 -4.12 9.08 5.10
CA PRO A 62 -4.88 7.85 5.28
C PRO A 62 -6.39 8.11 5.06
N ARG A 63 -7.07 7.19 4.38
CA ARG A 63 -8.54 7.23 4.16
C ARG A 63 -9.33 6.95 5.44
N VAL A 64 -8.81 6.08 6.30
CA VAL A 64 -9.44 5.63 7.56
C VAL A 64 -8.33 5.53 8.61
N GLY A 65 -8.65 5.59 9.91
CA GLY A 65 -7.72 5.57 11.05
C GLY A 65 -6.69 4.43 11.05
N PHE A 66 -5.67 4.53 10.20
CA PHE A 66 -4.47 3.72 10.26
C PHE A 66 -3.60 4.29 11.37
N GLY A 67 -3.25 3.43 12.33
CA GLY A 67 -2.67 3.84 13.61
C GLY A 67 -1.43 4.74 13.56
N SER A 68 -0.74 4.88 12.43
CA SER A 68 0.29 5.89 12.21
C SER A 68 -0.15 6.89 11.16
N ARG A 69 -0.22 8.18 11.53
CA ARG A 69 -0.49 9.27 10.59
C ARG A 69 0.70 9.59 9.66
N ARG A 70 1.87 8.99 9.90
CA ARG A 70 3.15 9.38 9.28
C ARG A 70 3.78 8.32 8.38
N LEU A 71 3.38 7.05 8.50
CA LEU A 71 4.00 5.95 7.75
C LEU A 71 2.96 4.89 7.38
N LEU A 72 2.93 4.52 6.11
CA LEU A 72 2.26 3.32 5.65
C LEU A 72 3.32 2.25 5.39
N ARG A 73 3.22 1.13 6.10
CA ARG A 73 3.96 -0.10 5.77
C ARG A 73 2.97 -1.22 5.47
N LEU A 74 3.09 -1.79 4.28
CA LEU A 74 2.30 -2.93 3.81
C LEU A 74 3.20 -4.13 3.62
N TYR A 75 2.80 -5.28 4.16
CA TYR A 75 3.50 -6.54 3.93
C TYR A 75 2.81 -7.30 2.82
N TYR A 76 3.59 -7.94 1.95
CA TYR A 76 3.09 -8.70 0.81
C TYR A 76 4.00 -9.89 0.50
N ILE A 77 3.46 -10.89 -0.21
CA ILE A 77 4.20 -12.06 -0.68
C ILE A 77 4.58 -11.78 -2.14
N PRO A 78 5.87 -11.57 -2.49
CA PRO A 78 6.26 -11.20 -3.85
C PRO A 78 5.79 -12.19 -4.93
N GLN A 79 5.84 -13.49 -4.61
CA GLN A 79 5.45 -14.58 -5.52
C GLN A 79 3.93 -14.67 -5.76
N VAL A 80 3.11 -13.97 -4.97
CA VAL A 80 1.64 -14.05 -5.03
C VAL A 80 1.01 -12.70 -5.37
N HIS A 81 1.63 -11.60 -4.95
CA HIS A 81 1.08 -10.26 -5.10
C HIS A 81 1.86 -9.47 -6.14
N ASN A 82 1.23 -9.26 -7.31
CA ASN A 82 1.76 -8.37 -8.34
C ASN A 82 1.65 -6.88 -7.92
N SER A 83 2.34 -6.03 -8.67
CA SER A 83 2.35 -4.58 -8.47
C SER A 83 0.95 -3.95 -8.46
N ASN A 84 0.02 -4.45 -9.28
CA ASN A 84 -1.35 -3.94 -9.33
C ASN A 84 -2.12 -4.19 -8.02
N ARG A 85 -1.90 -5.35 -7.39
CA ARG A 85 -2.51 -5.68 -6.10
C ARG A 85 -1.93 -4.85 -4.96
N ILE A 86 -0.64 -4.54 -5.02
CA ILE A 86 0.03 -3.61 -4.09
C ILE A 86 -0.52 -2.20 -4.27
N TYR A 87 -0.57 -1.69 -5.50
CA TYR A 87 -1.14 -0.39 -5.82
C TYR A 87 -2.60 -0.27 -5.37
N SER A 88 -3.44 -1.26 -5.67
CA SER A 88 -4.83 -1.32 -5.24
C SER A 88 -4.97 -1.32 -3.71
N ALA A 89 -4.09 -2.03 -2.99
CA ALA A 89 -4.06 -1.96 -1.54
C ALA A 89 -3.71 -0.54 -1.06
N ILE A 90 -2.68 0.09 -1.60
CA ILE A 90 -2.29 1.46 -1.24
C ILE A 90 -3.45 2.43 -1.51
N SER A 91 -4.05 2.42 -2.69
CA SER A 91 -5.13 3.33 -3.07
C SER A 91 -6.42 3.16 -2.26
N ARG A 92 -6.64 1.97 -1.68
CA ARG A 92 -7.74 1.71 -0.73
C ARG A 92 -7.48 2.30 0.67
N LEU A 93 -6.21 2.49 1.04
CA LEU A 93 -5.83 2.96 2.37
C LEU A 93 -5.44 4.44 2.37
N ILE A 94 -4.99 4.97 1.23
CA ILE A 94 -4.42 6.31 1.09
C ILE A 94 -5.19 7.13 0.05
N VAL A 95 -5.33 8.41 0.33
CA VAL A 95 -5.66 9.46 -0.64
C VAL A 95 -4.38 10.21 -0.96
N PHE A 96 -4.04 10.27 -2.24
CA PHE A 96 -2.94 11.11 -2.72
C PHE A 96 -3.43 12.53 -2.98
N LYS A 97 -2.69 13.52 -2.49
CA LYS A 97 -2.93 14.92 -2.82
C LYS A 97 -2.32 15.19 -4.20
N ARG A 98 -3.13 15.75 -5.10
CA ARG A 98 -2.64 16.20 -6.40
C ARG A 98 -1.78 17.47 -6.24
N PRO A 99 -0.57 17.50 -6.80
CA PRO A 99 0.24 18.71 -6.84
C PRO A 99 -0.33 19.72 -7.85
N ASN A 100 -0.42 20.98 -7.45
CA ASN A 100 -1.09 22.04 -8.20
C ASN A 100 -0.17 22.82 -9.15
N ASN A 101 1.13 22.86 -8.86
CA ASN A 101 2.12 23.61 -9.65
C ASN A 101 3.40 22.80 -9.89
N VAL A 102 4.31 23.33 -10.71
CA VAL A 102 5.56 22.66 -11.11
C VAL A 102 6.44 22.31 -9.90
N TYR A 103 6.55 23.22 -8.93
CA TYR A 103 7.32 22.99 -7.70
C TYR A 103 6.73 21.86 -6.85
N GLU A 104 5.41 21.82 -6.66
CA GLU A 104 4.73 20.73 -5.96
C GLU A 104 4.85 19.40 -6.73
N ARG A 105 4.87 19.42 -8.07
CA ARG A 105 5.10 18.20 -8.88
C ARG A 105 6.51 17.65 -8.67
N ARG A 106 7.52 18.51 -8.67
CA ARG A 106 8.91 18.11 -8.36
C ARG A 106 9.03 17.57 -6.95
N ALA A 107 8.46 18.25 -5.97
CA ALA A 107 8.42 17.80 -4.58
C ALA A 107 7.66 16.47 -4.41
N PHE A 108 6.58 16.27 -5.16
CA PHE A 108 5.85 15.00 -5.20
C PHE A 108 6.73 13.87 -5.75
N GLY A 109 7.44 14.10 -6.86
CA GLY A 109 8.36 13.12 -7.44
C GLY A 109 9.49 12.73 -6.48
N MET A 110 10.11 13.71 -5.81
CA MET A 110 11.12 13.45 -4.78
C MET A 110 10.55 12.66 -3.60
N TRP A 111 9.38 13.06 -3.10
CA TRP A 111 8.69 12.35 -2.02
C TRP A 111 8.38 10.91 -2.40
N LEU A 112 7.85 10.67 -3.60
CA LEU A 112 7.48 9.34 -4.07
C LEU A 112 8.72 8.46 -4.30
N SER A 113 9.83 9.05 -4.78
CA SER A 113 11.10 8.35 -4.98
C SER A 113 11.77 7.93 -3.67
N SER A 114 11.48 8.62 -2.56
CA SER A 114 11.97 8.24 -1.22
C SER A 114 11.25 7.02 -0.63
N ALA A 115 10.15 6.58 -1.24
CA ALA A 115 9.36 5.44 -0.76
C ALA A 115 9.95 4.10 -1.22
N ILE A 116 9.91 3.10 -0.34
CA ILE A 116 10.27 1.72 -0.66
C ILE A 116 9.07 1.08 -1.36
N LEU A 117 9.01 1.24 -2.68
CA LEU A 117 7.94 0.75 -3.52
C LEU A 117 8.52 0.09 -4.78
N PRO A 118 7.90 -1.01 -5.27
CA PRO A 118 8.21 -1.54 -6.59
C PRO A 118 8.06 -0.43 -7.65
N HIS A 119 8.93 -0.44 -8.67
CA HIS A 119 8.98 0.61 -9.69
C HIS A 119 7.61 0.85 -10.34
N GLN A 120 6.96 -0.22 -10.80
CA GLN A 120 5.61 -0.15 -11.39
C GLN A 120 4.56 0.47 -10.45
N VAL A 121 4.68 0.26 -9.13
CA VAL A 121 3.74 0.86 -8.15
C VAL A 121 3.95 2.37 -8.08
N ARG A 122 5.21 2.85 -8.15
CA ARG A 122 5.50 4.29 -8.23
C ARG A 122 4.92 4.90 -9.50
N GLU A 123 5.14 4.27 -10.65
CA GLU A 123 4.59 4.76 -11.92
C GLU A 123 3.06 4.83 -11.87
N ASN A 124 2.40 3.77 -11.41
CA ASN A 124 0.95 3.75 -11.27
C ASN A 124 0.42 4.89 -10.37
N ILE A 125 1.11 5.20 -9.26
CA ILE A 125 0.78 6.33 -8.40
C ILE A 125 1.00 7.66 -9.15
N GLN A 126 2.14 7.83 -9.81
CA GLN A 126 2.48 9.04 -10.54
C GLN A 126 1.49 9.33 -11.66
N THR A 127 1.22 8.36 -12.54
CA THR A 127 0.23 8.43 -13.62
C THR A 127 -1.15 8.73 -13.05
N SER A 128 -1.59 8.01 -12.02
CA SER A 128 -2.92 8.24 -11.42
C SER A 128 -3.08 9.63 -10.81
N VAL A 129 -2.02 10.21 -10.23
CA VAL A 129 -2.09 11.52 -9.58
C VAL A 129 -1.95 12.66 -10.60
N LEU A 130 -1.09 12.50 -11.61
CA LEU A 130 -0.76 13.56 -12.55
C LEU A 130 -1.64 13.55 -13.82
N GLU A 131 -2.03 12.38 -14.32
CA GLU A 131 -2.63 12.21 -15.65
C GLU A 131 -4.15 12.01 -15.67
N ALA A 132 -4.83 11.96 -14.51
CA ALA A 132 -6.28 11.70 -14.40
C ALA A 132 -7.21 12.77 -15.05
N ARG A 133 -6.72 13.62 -15.96
CA ARG A 133 -7.47 14.64 -16.70
C ARG A 133 -7.72 14.35 -18.19
N ARG A 134 -7.38 13.17 -18.72
CA ARG A 134 -7.79 12.80 -20.10
C ARG A 134 -9.13 12.04 -20.13
N ARG A 135 -10.16 12.52 -19.42
CA ARG A 135 -11.53 12.22 -19.86
C ARG A 135 -11.88 13.30 -20.89
N PRO A 136 -12.11 12.95 -22.17
CA PRO A 136 -12.61 13.95 -23.11
C PRO A 136 -13.92 14.52 -22.55
N PRO A 137 -14.18 15.83 -22.73
CA PRO A 137 -15.50 16.37 -22.39
C PRO A 137 -16.54 15.51 -23.12
N ARG A 138 -17.58 15.05 -22.39
CA ARG A 138 -18.75 14.43 -23.03
C ARG A 138 -19.36 15.49 -23.95
N VAL A 139 -19.01 15.46 -25.22
CA VAL A 139 -19.72 16.19 -26.26
C VAL A 139 -21.13 15.62 -26.25
N HIS A 140 -22.08 16.35 -25.68
CA HIS A 140 -23.49 16.08 -25.91
C HIS A 140 -23.74 16.47 -27.37
N VAL A 141 -23.68 15.49 -28.26
CA VAL A 141 -24.25 15.64 -29.60
C VAL A 141 -25.76 15.63 -29.40
N ARG A 142 -26.38 16.82 -29.40
CA ARG A 142 -27.81 16.94 -29.62
C ARG A 142 -28.05 16.67 -31.10
N ASN A 143 -28.66 15.53 -31.40
CA ASN A 143 -29.41 15.33 -32.65
C ASN A 143 -30.78 15.99 -32.50
#